data_AF-A0AAE9E1V0-F1
#
_entry.id   AF-A0AAE9E1V0-F1
#
_cell.length_a   1.000
_cell.length_b   1.000
_cell.length_c   1.000
_cell.angle_alpha   90.00
_cell.angle_beta   90.00
_cell.angle_gamma   90.00
#
_symmetry.space_group_name_H-M   'P 1'
#
loop_
_entity.id
_entity.type
_entity.pdbx_description
1 polymer ?
#
loop_
_entity_poly.entity_id
_entity_poly.type
_entity_poly.pdbx_seq_one_letter_code
_entity_poly.pdbx_strand_id
1 'polypeptide(L)'
;MENNGEKKSDPIPAATSEPMTSPTSEQIVAPFAESIAADGEQILEVKESVTVEEVLESLQEMQETADLLFGAQDPNVCTFPEGYKPRQTVFACITCTPAPQMAGVCYGCSLNCHDGHEIVELYTKRKFRCDCGNPKFGSEKKCTLYEEKPKENEFNVYNHNYHGKFCTCDAYYPDDAHGFELYQCEICEDWYHDSHTPSKSIRYETEQEPEEKEPAAAICAGCVKKIPFVAHIPEGKDVFCHSKMTSEQLIVPEELANMSIMVSHFRERLCKCSGCTRVYDLADCEFLLDDEDDMATFEDEARKKVASEQKTEGEEMRELVKEVGMDGARVFYEGIIKVYPKQF
;
A
#
# COMPACT_ATOMS: atom_id res chain seq x y z
N MET A 1 43.45 45.91 35.66
CA MET A 1 42.71 44.64 35.61
C MET A 1 41.87 44.66 34.35
N GLU A 2 42.12 43.65 33.52
CA GLU A 2 41.30 43.15 32.41
C GLU A 2 41.15 44.01 31.14
N ASN A 3 41.99 43.58 30.19
CA ASN A 3 41.96 43.77 28.76
C ASN A 3 41.25 42.55 28.15
N ASN A 4 40.39 42.73 27.14
CA ASN A 4 39.93 41.75 26.12
C ASN A 4 38.65 42.30 25.49
N GLY A 5 38.47 42.49 24.19
CA GLY A 5 39.15 41.96 23.02
C GLY A 5 38.06 41.77 21.96
N GLU A 6 37.87 42.76 21.09
CA GLU A 6 36.96 42.69 19.95
C GLU A 6 37.42 41.59 18.98
N LYS A 7 36.68 40.49 18.89
CA LYS A 7 36.86 39.49 17.84
C LYS A 7 36.02 39.87 16.62
N LYS A 8 36.73 40.25 15.55
CA LYS A 8 36.22 40.28 14.18
C LYS A 8 35.83 38.86 13.77
N SER A 9 34.62 38.70 13.22
CA SER A 9 34.17 37.48 12.56
C SER A 9 34.56 37.51 11.09
N ASP A 10 35.24 36.46 10.62
CA ASP A 10 35.64 36.25 9.23
C ASP A 10 34.43 36.01 8.30
N PRO A 11 34.52 36.35 7.01
CA PRO A 11 33.43 36.14 6.06
C PRO A 11 33.30 34.66 5.67
N ILE A 12 32.05 34.18 5.65
CA ILE A 12 31.64 32.84 5.22
C ILE A 12 31.93 32.68 3.71
N PRO A 13 32.58 31.61 3.24
CA PRO A 13 32.81 31.39 1.82
C PRO A 13 31.50 31.03 1.10
N ALA A 14 31.26 31.68 -0.04
CA ALA A 14 30.13 31.42 -0.92
C ALA A 14 30.21 30.00 -1.50
N ALA A 15 29.17 29.20 -1.27
CA ALA A 15 29.01 27.91 -1.93
C ALA A 15 28.57 28.13 -3.38
N THR A 16 29.41 27.73 -4.32
CA THR A 16 29.10 27.65 -5.75
C THR A 16 28.19 26.44 -5.97
N SER A 17 26.92 26.68 -6.34
CA SER A 17 25.99 25.63 -6.76
C SER A 17 26.27 25.24 -8.21
N GLU A 18 26.81 24.05 -8.44
CA GLU A 18 26.82 23.41 -9.76
C GLU A 18 25.40 22.87 -10.08
N PRO A 19 24.97 22.89 -11.36
CA PRO A 19 23.62 22.48 -11.73
C PRO A 19 23.51 20.96 -11.74
N MET A 20 22.66 20.41 -10.88
CA MET A 20 22.27 19.00 -10.90
C MET A 20 21.44 18.73 -12.17
N THR A 21 21.98 17.92 -13.07
CA THR A 21 21.26 17.38 -14.23
C THR A 21 20.24 16.36 -13.76
N SER A 22 18.97 16.55 -14.17
CA SER A 22 17.82 15.69 -13.88
C SER A 22 17.98 14.29 -14.48
N PRO A 23 17.73 13.20 -13.73
CA PRO A 23 17.46 11.91 -14.35
C PRO A 23 16.04 11.90 -14.94
N THR A 24 15.91 11.17 -16.04
CA THR A 24 14.72 10.98 -16.87
C THR A 24 13.60 10.25 -16.12
N SER A 25 12.36 10.63 -16.44
CA SER A 25 11.11 10.08 -15.89
C SER A 25 10.92 8.61 -16.25
N GLU A 26 11.19 7.72 -15.31
CA GLU A 26 10.58 6.39 -15.26
C GLU A 26 9.58 6.42 -14.09
N GLN A 27 8.32 6.06 -14.37
CA GLN A 27 7.32 5.89 -13.32
C GLN A 27 7.75 4.68 -12.49
N ILE A 28 8.27 4.94 -11.29
CA ILE A 28 8.74 3.89 -10.38
C ILE A 28 7.51 3.27 -9.72
N VAL A 29 7.12 2.09 -10.20
CA VAL A 29 6.11 1.24 -9.57
C VAL A 29 6.77 0.45 -8.44
N ALA A 30 6.07 0.32 -7.32
CA ALA A 30 6.50 -0.43 -6.15
C ALA A 30 6.75 -1.92 -6.47
N PRO A 31 7.95 -2.49 -6.23
CA PRO A 31 8.14 -3.94 -6.19
C PRO A 31 7.55 -4.49 -4.88
N PHE A 32 6.85 -5.62 -4.99
CA PHE A 32 6.16 -6.26 -3.87
C PHE A 32 7.13 -6.98 -2.92
N ALA A 33 6.67 -7.13 -1.67
CA ALA A 33 7.26 -7.97 -0.65
C ALA A 33 7.06 -9.46 -0.98
N GLU A 34 8.13 -10.18 -1.27
CA GLU A 34 8.13 -11.65 -1.21
C GLU A 34 8.66 -12.10 0.14
N SER A 35 8.09 -13.15 0.73
CA SER A 35 8.48 -13.63 2.05
C SER A 35 9.18 -14.99 2.01
N ILE A 36 10.41 -14.99 2.54
CA ILE A 36 11.24 -16.05 3.19
C ILE A 36 11.70 -17.29 2.40
N ALA A 37 13.03 -17.39 2.25
CA ALA A 37 13.81 -18.54 2.70
C ALA A 37 15.21 -18.11 3.19
N ALA A 38 15.67 -18.76 4.26
CA ALA A 38 16.90 -18.43 4.98
C ALA A 38 18.19 -18.88 4.28
N ASP A 39 19.28 -18.21 4.71
CA ASP A 39 20.71 -18.49 4.56
C ASP A 39 21.43 -18.08 3.27
N GLY A 40 22.29 -17.07 3.42
CA GLY A 40 23.47 -16.82 2.58
C GLY A 40 23.47 -15.46 1.91
N GLU A 41 24.51 -14.65 2.17
CA GLU A 41 24.85 -13.43 1.42
C GLU A 41 24.75 -13.69 -0.10
N GLN A 42 23.72 -13.18 -0.75
CA GLN A 42 23.68 -13.10 -2.21
C GLN A 42 24.04 -11.68 -2.65
N ILE A 43 25.24 -11.60 -3.21
CA ILE A 43 25.64 -10.51 -4.09
C ILE A 43 24.65 -10.54 -5.26
N LEU A 44 23.92 -9.43 -5.50
CA LEU A 44 23.06 -9.27 -6.67
C LEU A 44 23.92 -9.43 -7.95
N GLU A 45 23.96 -10.63 -8.51
CA GLU A 45 24.48 -10.86 -9.85
C GLU A 45 23.49 -10.23 -10.84
N VAL A 46 23.90 -9.11 -11.45
CA VAL A 46 23.20 -8.54 -12.59
C VAL A 46 23.31 -9.56 -13.74
N LYS A 47 22.26 -10.35 -13.98
CA LYS A 47 22.17 -11.23 -15.14
C LYS A 47 22.23 -10.37 -16.41
N GLU A 48 23.22 -10.59 -17.27
CA GLU A 48 23.40 -9.89 -18.56
C GLU A 48 22.28 -10.19 -19.58
N SER A 49 21.42 -11.17 -19.32
CA SER A 49 20.31 -11.54 -20.19
C SER A 49 19.15 -12.12 -19.38
N VAL A 50 17.93 -11.68 -19.68
CA VAL A 50 16.67 -12.22 -19.18
C VAL A 50 16.05 -13.09 -20.26
N THR A 51 15.42 -14.21 -19.91
CA THR A 51 14.70 -15.05 -20.88
C THR A 51 13.34 -14.45 -21.21
N VAL A 52 12.74 -14.86 -22.34
CA VAL A 52 11.37 -14.42 -22.68
C VAL A 52 10.38 -14.95 -21.64
N GLU A 53 10.62 -16.16 -21.13
CA GLU A 53 9.84 -16.77 -20.05
C GLU A 53 9.91 -15.94 -18.76
N GLU A 54 11.11 -15.54 -18.31
CA GLU A 54 11.29 -14.68 -17.12
C GLU A 54 10.58 -13.32 -17.30
N VAL A 55 10.59 -12.74 -18.51
CA VAL A 55 9.86 -11.50 -18.81
C VAL A 55 8.34 -11.72 -18.76
N LEU A 56 7.84 -12.83 -19.29
CA LEU A 56 6.41 -13.14 -19.30
C LEU A 56 5.88 -13.40 -17.88
N GLU A 57 6.63 -14.14 -17.06
CA GLU A 57 6.31 -14.37 -15.64
C GLU A 57 6.24 -13.04 -14.89
N SER A 58 7.25 -12.18 -15.04
CA SER A 58 7.28 -10.85 -14.40
C SER A 58 6.13 -9.93 -14.87
N LEU A 59 5.78 -9.96 -16.16
CA LEU A 59 4.63 -9.21 -16.68
C LEU A 59 3.31 -9.71 -16.11
N GLN A 60 3.17 -11.03 -15.95
CA GLN A 60 1.98 -11.63 -15.37
C GLN A 60 1.83 -11.24 -13.90
N GLU A 61 2.91 -11.31 -13.11
CA GLU A 61 2.91 -10.91 -11.70
C GLU A 61 2.58 -9.42 -11.51
N MET A 62 3.16 -8.54 -12.35
CA MET A 62 2.83 -7.11 -12.35
C MET A 62 1.36 -6.86 -12.70
N GLN A 63 0.80 -7.61 -13.65
CA GLN A 63 -0.61 -7.50 -14.01
C GLN A 63 -1.51 -7.98 -12.87
N GLU A 64 -1.21 -9.12 -12.26
CA GLU A 64 -1.96 -9.63 -11.11
C GLU A 64 -1.93 -8.63 -9.94
N THR A 65 -0.77 -8.03 -9.67
CA THR A 65 -0.65 -6.98 -8.64
C THR A 65 -1.50 -5.75 -8.98
N ALA A 66 -1.43 -5.27 -10.22
CA ALA A 66 -2.24 -4.15 -10.68
C ALA A 66 -3.74 -4.45 -10.59
N ASP A 67 -4.14 -5.68 -10.91
CA ASP A 67 -5.51 -6.16 -10.82
C ASP A 67 -6.02 -6.14 -9.38
N LEU A 68 -5.20 -6.54 -8.40
CA LEU A 68 -5.54 -6.48 -6.97
C LEU A 68 -5.67 -5.06 -6.45
N LEU A 69 -4.78 -4.16 -6.85
CA LEU A 69 -4.75 -2.79 -6.33
C LEU A 69 -5.74 -1.86 -7.01
N PHE A 70 -5.95 -2.04 -8.31
CA PHE A 70 -6.64 -1.08 -9.16
C PHE A 70 -7.87 -1.67 -9.85
N GLY A 71 -8.02 -3.00 -9.93
CA GLY A 71 -9.10 -3.65 -10.66
C GLY A 71 -10.51 -3.24 -10.19
N ALA A 72 -10.67 -2.98 -8.89
CA ALA A 72 -11.93 -2.49 -8.33
C ALA A 72 -12.26 -1.03 -8.76
N GLN A 73 -11.27 -0.24 -9.16
CA GLN A 73 -11.38 1.21 -9.34
C GLN A 73 -11.54 1.60 -10.81
N ASP A 74 -12.16 2.75 -11.07
CA ASP A 74 -12.30 3.29 -12.42
C ASP A 74 -11.17 4.32 -12.67
N PRO A 75 -10.29 4.10 -13.66
CA PRO A 75 -9.19 5.01 -13.96
C PRO A 75 -9.66 6.37 -14.49
N ASN A 76 -10.92 6.54 -14.89
CA ASN A 76 -11.46 7.77 -15.47
C ASN A 76 -12.37 8.55 -14.51
N VAL A 77 -12.52 8.10 -13.26
CA VAL A 77 -13.44 8.72 -12.28
C VAL A 77 -12.68 9.18 -11.05
N CYS A 78 -12.99 10.40 -10.59
CA CYS A 78 -12.58 10.83 -9.26
C CYS A 78 -13.53 10.21 -8.22
N THR A 79 -12.98 9.57 -7.19
CA THR A 79 -13.79 8.95 -6.12
C THR A 79 -14.34 9.96 -5.11
N PHE A 80 -13.97 11.25 -5.19
CA PHE A 80 -14.47 12.27 -4.28
C PHE A 80 -16.02 12.30 -4.14
N PRO A 81 -16.82 12.35 -5.23
CA PRO A 81 -18.28 12.35 -5.15
C PRO A 81 -18.88 11.06 -4.56
N GLU A 82 -18.14 9.95 -4.55
CA GLU A 82 -18.57 8.70 -3.89
C GLU A 82 -18.49 8.80 -2.36
N GLY A 83 -17.86 9.85 -1.83
CA GLY A 83 -17.74 10.09 -0.40
C GLY A 83 -16.53 9.39 0.21
N TYR A 84 -16.70 8.94 1.45
CA TYR A 84 -15.68 8.22 2.19
C TYR A 84 -15.84 6.73 1.96
N LYS A 85 -14.96 6.16 1.13
CA LYS A 85 -14.99 4.72 0.82
C LYS A 85 -14.44 3.93 2.01
N PRO A 86 -14.98 2.73 2.31
CA PRO A 86 -14.41 1.84 3.32
C PRO A 86 -12.91 1.66 3.12
N ARG A 87 -12.49 1.29 1.89
CA ARG A 87 -11.11 1.35 1.41
C ARG A 87 -11.03 1.85 -0.04
N GLN A 88 -9.91 2.48 -0.38
CA GLN A 88 -9.53 2.79 -1.77
C GLN A 88 -8.02 2.98 -1.89
N THR A 89 -7.45 2.81 -3.09
CA THR A 89 -6.03 3.08 -3.32
C THR A 89 -5.77 4.57 -3.38
N VAL A 90 -4.74 5.01 -2.66
CA VAL A 90 -4.39 6.43 -2.47
C VAL A 90 -2.94 6.66 -2.87
N PHE A 91 -2.71 7.81 -3.51
CA PHE A 91 -1.40 8.28 -3.92
C PHE A 91 -1.12 9.65 -3.30
N ALA A 92 0.12 9.92 -2.91
CA ALA A 92 0.58 11.25 -2.56
C ALA A 92 1.34 11.87 -3.73
N CYS A 93 1.03 13.12 -4.11
CA CYS A 93 1.75 13.80 -5.18
C CYS A 93 2.76 14.80 -4.59
N ILE A 94 4.03 14.41 -4.56
CA ILE A 94 5.13 15.18 -3.96
C ILE A 94 5.35 16.48 -4.72
N THR A 95 5.20 16.46 -6.05
CA THR A 95 5.29 17.66 -6.89
C THR A 95 4.20 18.69 -6.55
N CYS A 96 2.99 18.24 -6.22
CA CYS A 96 1.84 19.13 -6.02
C CYS A 96 1.67 19.59 -4.58
N THR A 97 1.98 18.72 -3.62
CA THR A 97 1.86 19.00 -2.19
C THR A 97 3.18 18.65 -1.49
N PRO A 98 4.25 19.42 -1.75
CA PRO A 98 5.50 19.24 -1.03
C PRO A 98 5.31 19.53 0.47
N ALA A 99 6.18 18.95 1.29
CA ALA A 99 6.16 19.16 2.74
C ALA A 99 6.14 20.67 3.09
N PRO A 100 5.37 21.10 4.10
CA PRO A 100 4.68 20.28 5.11
C PRO A 100 3.25 19.87 4.72
N GLN A 101 2.75 20.24 3.53
CA GLN A 101 1.38 19.95 3.13
C GLN A 101 1.19 18.45 2.93
N MET A 102 0.08 17.89 3.42
CA MET A 102 -0.29 16.48 3.20
C MET A 102 -1.64 16.42 2.47
N ALA A 103 -1.68 15.67 1.39
CA ALA A 103 -2.88 15.41 0.59
C ALA A 103 -2.74 14.09 -0.14
N GLY A 104 -3.86 13.38 -0.32
CA GLY A 104 -3.91 12.15 -1.11
C GLY A 104 -4.88 12.24 -2.27
N VAL A 105 -4.58 11.57 -3.36
CA VAL A 105 -5.40 11.52 -4.58
C VAL A 105 -5.78 10.07 -4.88
N CYS A 106 -6.97 9.87 -5.44
CA CYS A 106 -7.45 8.54 -5.85
C CYS A 106 -6.80 8.09 -7.15
N TYR A 107 -6.96 6.80 -7.48
CA TYR A 107 -6.46 6.19 -8.71
C TYR A 107 -6.82 6.97 -10.00
N GLY A 108 -8.09 7.34 -10.20
CA GLY A 108 -8.43 8.11 -11.40
C GLY A 108 -7.73 9.47 -11.48
N CYS A 109 -7.47 10.14 -10.36
CA CYS A 109 -6.75 11.41 -10.35
C CYS A 109 -5.24 11.24 -10.54
N SER A 110 -4.63 10.13 -10.09
CA SER A 110 -3.20 9.89 -10.32
C SER A 110 -2.90 9.84 -11.82
N LEU A 111 -3.79 9.23 -12.61
CA LEU A 111 -3.66 9.11 -14.06
C LEU A 111 -4.10 10.36 -14.84
N ASN A 112 -5.14 11.08 -14.41
CA ASN A 112 -5.72 12.16 -15.23
C ASN A 112 -5.32 13.58 -14.81
N CYS A 113 -4.85 13.74 -13.57
CA CYS A 113 -4.49 15.06 -13.02
C CYS A 113 -3.01 15.13 -12.61
N HIS A 114 -2.40 13.98 -12.33
CA HIS A 114 -1.03 13.88 -11.81
C HIS A 114 -0.11 13.04 -12.69
N ASP A 115 -0.49 12.81 -13.94
CA ASP A 115 0.39 12.21 -14.94
C ASP A 115 1.66 13.05 -15.13
N GLY A 116 2.80 12.37 -15.19
CA GLY A 116 4.11 13.01 -15.27
C GLY A 116 4.59 13.73 -14.01
N HIS A 117 3.86 13.67 -12.88
CA HIS A 117 4.35 14.16 -11.59
C HIS A 117 5.06 13.08 -10.79
N GLU A 118 5.86 13.50 -9.81
CA GLU A 118 6.40 12.62 -8.78
C GLU A 118 5.27 12.27 -7.79
N ILE A 119 4.85 11.01 -7.83
CA ILE A 119 3.80 10.45 -6.96
C ILE A 119 4.34 9.25 -6.19
N VAL A 120 3.85 9.07 -4.98
CA VAL A 120 4.14 7.91 -4.13
C VAL A 120 2.84 7.14 -3.92
N GLU A 121 2.85 5.86 -4.27
CA GLU A 121 1.73 4.96 -3.99
C GLU A 121 1.68 4.63 -2.50
N LEU A 122 0.54 4.89 -1.85
CA LEU A 122 0.35 4.65 -0.42
C LEU A 122 -0.46 3.40 -0.14
N TYR A 123 -0.76 2.61 -1.18
CA TYR A 123 -1.66 1.47 -1.18
C TYR A 123 -3.08 1.86 -0.79
N THR A 124 -3.88 0.93 -0.28
CA THR A 124 -5.22 1.24 0.21
C THR A 124 -5.17 2.08 1.48
N LYS A 125 -6.15 2.97 1.62
CA LYS A 125 -6.44 3.72 2.85
C LYS A 125 -7.92 3.64 3.18
N ARG A 126 -8.20 3.51 4.47
CA ARG A 126 -9.55 3.42 5.00
C ARG A 126 -10.20 4.77 5.16
N LYS A 127 -11.51 4.85 4.89
CA LYS A 127 -12.33 6.05 5.08
C LYS A 127 -11.61 7.32 4.55
N PHE A 128 -11.03 7.21 3.36
CA PHE A 128 -10.34 8.32 2.71
C PHE A 128 -11.24 8.95 1.65
N ARG A 129 -11.06 10.25 1.38
CA ARG A 129 -11.71 10.96 0.28
C ARG A 129 -10.66 11.78 -0.50
N CYS A 130 -10.70 11.68 -1.83
CA CYS A 130 -9.71 12.29 -2.71
C CYS A 130 -9.56 13.82 -2.52
N ASP A 131 -8.36 14.30 -2.20
CA ASP A 131 -8.05 15.72 -2.02
C ASP A 131 -7.77 16.47 -3.33
N CYS A 132 -7.57 15.77 -4.46
CA CYS A 132 -7.12 16.37 -5.73
C CYS A 132 -7.88 17.67 -6.07
N GLY A 133 -7.16 18.78 -6.27
CA GLY A 133 -7.75 20.07 -6.68
C GLY A 133 -8.49 20.85 -5.58
N ASN A 134 -8.55 20.34 -4.36
CA ASN A 134 -8.98 21.14 -3.22
C ASN A 134 -7.89 22.19 -2.85
N PRO A 135 -8.19 23.14 -1.95
CA PRO A 135 -7.24 24.20 -1.59
C PRO A 135 -5.86 23.75 -1.07
N LYS A 136 -5.67 22.49 -0.68
CA LYS A 136 -4.33 21.93 -0.35
C LYS A 136 -3.39 21.96 -1.56
N PHE A 137 -3.93 21.98 -2.77
CA PHE A 137 -3.19 22.05 -4.04
C PHE A 137 -2.98 23.50 -4.53
N GLY A 138 -3.35 24.51 -3.71
CA GLY A 138 -3.42 25.90 -4.11
C GLY A 138 -4.72 26.25 -4.85
N SER A 139 -4.92 27.53 -5.18
CA SER A 139 -6.16 28.00 -5.79
C SER A 139 -6.29 27.70 -7.29
N GLU A 140 -5.16 27.55 -7.98
CA GLU A 140 -5.10 27.44 -9.44
C GLU A 140 -5.17 25.99 -9.95
N LYS A 141 -4.79 25.01 -9.12
CA LYS A 141 -4.80 23.60 -9.49
C LYS A 141 -6.19 23.02 -9.20
N LYS A 142 -6.91 22.64 -10.25
CA LYS A 142 -8.24 22.02 -10.17
C LYS A 142 -8.19 20.58 -10.64
N CYS A 143 -9.07 19.75 -10.08
CA CYS A 143 -9.23 18.39 -10.54
C CYS A 143 -10.02 18.39 -11.86
N THR A 144 -9.51 17.71 -12.87
CA THR A 144 -10.14 17.62 -14.20
C THR A 144 -11.36 16.71 -14.22
N LEU A 145 -11.44 15.78 -13.25
CA LEU A 145 -12.51 14.79 -13.13
C LEU A 145 -13.65 15.24 -12.20
N TYR A 146 -13.38 16.12 -11.23
CA TYR A 146 -14.39 16.66 -10.32
C TYR A 146 -13.95 17.97 -9.65
N GLU A 147 -14.50 19.11 -10.09
CA GLU A 147 -14.00 20.44 -9.73
C GLU A 147 -14.40 20.94 -8.34
N GLU A 148 -15.63 20.67 -7.90
CA GLU A 148 -16.24 21.31 -6.73
C GLU A 148 -15.94 20.59 -5.41
N LYS A 149 -14.82 20.91 -4.76
CA LYS A 149 -14.43 20.30 -3.47
C LYS A 149 -14.42 21.30 -2.30
N PRO A 150 -14.75 20.85 -1.07
CA PRO A 150 -14.62 21.66 0.12
C PRO A 150 -13.14 21.94 0.40
N LYS A 151 -12.89 22.87 1.34
CA LYS A 151 -11.53 23.27 1.71
C LYS A 151 -10.70 22.09 2.22
N GLU A 152 -11.32 21.26 3.06
CA GLU A 152 -10.69 20.15 3.75
C GLU A 152 -11.65 18.94 3.80
N ASN A 153 -11.08 17.75 3.86
CA ASN A 153 -11.78 16.48 4.05
C ASN A 153 -11.63 16.09 5.52
N GLU A 154 -12.63 16.40 6.34
CA GLU A 154 -12.54 16.36 7.82
C GLU A 154 -12.17 14.99 8.41
N PHE A 155 -12.51 13.89 7.74
CA PHE A 155 -12.21 12.53 8.22
C PHE A 155 -10.96 11.91 7.58
N ASN A 156 -10.26 12.61 6.67
CA ASN A 156 -9.01 12.08 6.14
C ASN A 156 -7.94 12.09 7.25
N VAL A 157 -7.27 10.96 7.44
CA VAL A 157 -6.12 10.82 8.34
C VAL A 157 -4.84 10.79 7.52
N TYR A 158 -3.83 11.52 7.98
CA TYR A 158 -2.54 11.64 7.30
C TYR A 158 -1.41 11.29 8.27
N ASN A 159 -0.42 10.59 7.76
CA ASN A 159 0.85 10.32 8.42
C ASN A 159 2.01 10.80 7.51
N HIS A 160 3.25 10.52 7.86
CA HIS A 160 4.41 10.90 7.05
C HIS A 160 4.52 10.21 5.68
N ASN A 161 3.72 9.17 5.38
CA ASN A 161 3.74 8.51 4.06
C ASN A 161 3.32 9.48 2.97
N TYR A 162 2.49 10.48 3.31
CA TYR A 162 2.10 11.56 2.40
C TYR A 162 3.24 12.53 2.03
N HIS A 163 4.40 12.39 2.66
CA HIS A 163 5.67 13.03 2.28
C HIS A 163 6.66 12.05 1.65
N GLY A 164 6.21 10.85 1.29
CA GLY A 164 7.03 9.76 0.79
C GLY A 164 7.88 9.09 1.86
N LYS A 165 7.62 9.31 3.15
CA LYS A 165 8.41 8.76 4.26
C LYS A 165 7.74 7.59 4.95
N PHE A 166 8.46 6.51 5.11
CA PHE A 166 7.94 5.23 5.59
C PHE A 166 8.77 4.77 6.80
N CYS A 167 8.16 3.97 7.66
CA CYS A 167 8.74 3.36 8.85
C CYS A 167 9.23 4.37 9.89
N THR A 168 9.50 3.90 11.12
CA THR A 168 10.05 4.75 12.19
C THR A 168 11.41 5.38 11.86
N CYS A 169 12.08 4.95 10.78
CA CYS A 169 13.32 5.54 10.29
C CYS A 169 13.12 6.77 9.39
N ASP A 170 11.88 7.09 8.99
CA ASP A 170 11.56 8.21 8.09
C ASP A 170 12.28 8.13 6.73
N ALA A 171 12.59 6.93 6.25
CA ALA A 171 13.24 6.74 4.95
C ALA A 171 12.28 7.07 3.81
N TYR A 172 12.82 7.62 2.72
CA TYR A 172 12.01 7.93 1.53
C TYR A 172 11.74 6.65 0.76
N TYR A 173 10.49 6.46 0.34
CA TYR A 173 10.08 5.37 -0.53
C TYR A 173 10.18 5.78 -2.01
N PRO A 174 10.69 4.90 -2.89
CA PRO A 174 11.27 3.58 -2.60
C PRO A 174 12.65 3.69 -1.93
N ASP A 175 12.92 2.80 -0.98
CA ASP A 175 14.18 2.75 -0.21
C ASP A 175 15.04 1.57 -0.65
N ASP A 176 15.95 1.82 -1.58
CA ASP A 176 16.86 0.79 -2.10
C ASP A 176 17.83 0.24 -1.03
N ALA A 177 18.01 0.92 0.11
CA ALA A 177 19.01 0.57 1.11
C ALA A 177 18.53 -0.45 2.15
N HIS A 178 17.22 -0.50 2.43
CA HIS A 178 16.66 -1.34 3.49
C HIS A 178 15.83 -2.53 2.95
N GLY A 179 15.86 -2.75 1.63
CA GLY A 179 15.09 -3.79 0.96
C GLY A 179 13.64 -3.36 0.67
N PHE A 180 12.96 -4.14 -0.18
CA PHE A 180 11.60 -3.84 -0.64
C PHE A 180 10.50 -4.40 0.29
N GLU A 181 10.86 -5.26 1.24
CA GLU A 181 9.90 -5.90 2.14
C GLU A 181 9.40 -4.93 3.22
N LEU A 182 8.17 -4.46 2.99
CA LEU A 182 7.43 -3.60 3.88
C LEU A 182 6.08 -4.26 4.20
N TYR A 183 5.59 -4.05 5.42
CA TYR A 183 4.20 -4.35 5.75
C TYR A 183 3.46 -3.08 6.17
N GLN A 184 2.17 -3.03 5.85
CA GLN A 184 1.29 -1.98 6.32
C GLN A 184 0.64 -2.40 7.65
N CYS A 185 0.69 -1.53 8.65
CA CYS A 185 -0.02 -1.75 9.89
C CYS A 185 -1.53 -1.61 9.68
N GLU A 186 -2.30 -2.63 10.04
CA GLU A 186 -3.76 -2.68 9.92
C GLU A 186 -4.48 -1.58 10.72
N ILE A 187 -3.83 -1.02 11.75
CA ILE A 187 -4.45 -0.02 12.64
C ILE A 187 -4.16 1.42 12.20
N CYS A 188 -2.89 1.74 11.92
CA CYS A 188 -2.45 3.11 11.63
C CYS A 188 -2.17 3.35 10.14
N GLU A 189 -2.24 2.31 9.32
CA GLU A 189 -1.98 2.34 7.87
C GLU A 189 -0.63 2.98 7.52
N ASP A 190 0.33 2.85 8.42
CA ASP A 190 1.72 3.23 8.21
C ASP A 190 2.51 1.99 7.78
N TRP A 191 3.61 2.23 7.07
CA TRP A 191 4.44 1.19 6.49
C TRP A 191 5.71 0.98 7.30
N TYR A 192 6.15 -0.25 7.46
CA TYR A 192 7.30 -0.58 8.29
C TYR A 192 8.22 -1.57 7.59
N HIS A 193 9.52 -1.33 7.69
CA HIS A 193 10.54 -2.33 7.36
C HIS A 193 10.49 -3.45 8.40
N ASP A 194 10.52 -4.69 7.92
CA ASP A 194 10.60 -5.88 8.79
C ASP A 194 11.85 -5.83 9.70
N SER A 195 12.98 -5.34 9.16
CA SER A 195 14.24 -5.22 9.89
C SER A 195 14.21 -4.22 11.06
N HIS A 196 13.34 -3.21 11.01
CA HIS A 196 13.20 -2.21 12.06
C HIS A 196 12.12 -2.57 13.09
N THR A 197 11.31 -3.58 12.81
CA THR A 197 10.17 -3.95 13.64
C THR A 197 10.05 -5.47 13.77
N PRO A 198 10.84 -6.08 14.68
CA PRO A 198 10.78 -7.52 14.92
C PRO A 198 9.33 -7.96 15.17
N SER A 199 8.92 -9.07 14.56
CA SER A 199 7.53 -9.50 14.61
C SER A 199 7.34 -10.83 15.32
N LYS A 200 6.18 -11.00 15.95
CA LYS A 200 5.69 -12.27 16.48
C LYS A 200 4.44 -12.68 15.71
N SER A 201 4.45 -13.87 15.14
CA SER A 201 3.28 -14.44 14.47
C SER A 201 2.38 -15.17 15.46
N ILE A 202 1.07 -14.96 15.34
CA ILE A 202 0.02 -15.67 16.06
C ILE A 202 -0.78 -16.45 15.01
N ARG A 203 -0.64 -17.78 15.05
CA ARG A 203 -1.20 -18.69 14.04
C ARG A 203 -2.67 -19.03 14.31
N TYR A 204 -3.43 -19.29 13.25
CA TYR A 204 -4.84 -19.69 13.29
C TYR A 204 -5.03 -21.19 13.57
N GLU A 205 -4.18 -22.05 12.99
CA GLU A 205 -4.14 -23.48 13.29
C GLU A 205 -2.71 -24.00 13.55
N THR A 206 -2.60 -25.07 14.33
CA THR A 206 -1.35 -25.77 14.62
C THR A 206 -1.07 -26.83 13.53
N GLU A 207 -0.12 -26.54 12.66
CA GLU A 207 0.74 -27.51 11.93
C GLU A 207 0.31 -28.13 10.57
N GLN A 208 -0.85 -27.84 9.95
CA GLN A 208 -1.26 -28.58 8.72
C GLN A 208 -2.01 -27.81 7.62
N GLU A 209 -1.59 -26.61 7.22
CA GLU A 209 -2.01 -26.05 5.92
C GLU A 209 -0.84 -25.90 4.93
N PRO A 210 -1.11 -26.06 3.61
CA PRO A 210 -0.15 -25.74 2.55
C PRO A 210 0.28 -24.27 2.63
N GLU A 211 1.45 -23.96 2.05
CA GLU A 211 2.12 -22.65 2.05
C GLU A 211 1.34 -21.47 1.44
N GLU A 212 0.06 -21.62 1.10
CA GLU A 212 -0.77 -20.52 0.60
C GLU A 212 -1.16 -19.60 1.76
N LYS A 213 -0.21 -18.70 2.07
CA LYS A 213 -0.25 -17.67 3.11
C LYS A 213 -1.39 -16.69 2.83
N GLU A 214 -2.57 -16.90 3.44
CA GLU A 214 -3.43 -15.74 3.68
C GLU A 214 -2.62 -14.69 4.46
N PRO A 215 -2.58 -13.43 4.00
CA PRO A 215 -1.74 -12.42 4.62
C PRO A 215 -2.21 -12.20 6.06
N ALA A 216 -1.32 -12.47 7.01
CA ALA A 216 -1.60 -12.17 8.41
C ALA A 216 -1.73 -10.65 8.57
N ALA A 217 -2.72 -10.19 9.35
CA ALA A 217 -2.85 -8.78 9.66
C ALA A 217 -1.64 -8.34 10.51
N ALA A 218 -0.94 -7.32 10.06
CA ALA A 218 0.24 -6.80 10.74
C ALA A 218 -0.13 -5.64 11.65
N ILE A 219 0.29 -5.69 12.91
CA ILE A 219 0.01 -4.64 13.91
C ILE A 219 1.34 -4.15 14.46
N CYS A 220 1.70 -2.90 14.15
CA CYS A 220 2.98 -2.35 14.54
C CYS A 220 3.12 -2.22 16.07
N ALA A 221 4.35 -2.23 16.58
CA ALA A 221 4.62 -2.10 18.01
C ALA A 221 3.96 -0.87 18.67
N GLY A 222 3.83 0.25 17.94
CA GLY A 222 3.11 1.44 18.41
C GLY A 222 1.63 1.17 18.65
N CYS A 223 0.98 0.45 17.72
CA CYS A 223 -0.43 0.08 17.84
C CYS A 223 -0.65 -1.02 18.87
N VAL A 224 0.28 -1.97 19.06
CA VAL A 224 0.23 -2.95 20.16
C VAL A 224 0.17 -2.24 21.52
N LYS A 225 0.92 -1.15 21.72
CA LYS A 225 0.85 -0.33 22.93
C LYS A 225 -0.50 0.38 23.08
N LYS A 226 -1.11 0.83 21.97
CA LYS A 226 -2.43 1.48 21.95
C LYS A 226 -3.56 0.49 22.28
N ILE A 227 -3.47 -0.74 21.78
CA ILE A 227 -4.44 -1.82 22.00
C ILE A 227 -3.77 -3.09 22.57
N PRO A 228 -3.41 -3.09 23.87
CA PRO A 228 -2.59 -4.13 24.49
C PRO A 228 -3.11 -5.56 24.36
N PHE A 229 -4.42 -5.74 24.26
CA PHE A 229 -5.04 -7.06 24.16
C PHE A 229 -4.51 -7.89 22.97
N VAL A 230 -4.03 -7.23 21.90
CA VAL A 230 -3.46 -7.88 20.71
C VAL A 230 -2.29 -8.78 21.07
N ALA A 231 -1.43 -8.35 22.00
CA ALA A 231 -0.27 -9.12 22.45
C ALA A 231 -0.66 -10.41 23.21
N HIS A 232 -1.91 -10.52 23.64
CA HIS A 232 -2.43 -11.62 24.46
C HIS A 232 -3.40 -12.54 23.69
N ILE A 233 -3.61 -12.30 22.40
CA ILE A 233 -4.38 -13.20 21.57
C ILE A 233 -3.64 -14.56 21.54
N PRO A 234 -4.28 -15.67 21.93
CA PRO A 234 -3.63 -16.98 21.91
C PRO A 234 -3.44 -17.48 20.47
N GLU A 235 -2.69 -18.56 20.26
CA GLU A 235 -2.80 -19.29 18.99
C GLU A 235 -4.16 -20.00 18.90
N GLY A 236 -4.61 -20.29 17.68
CA GLY A 236 -5.87 -20.98 17.43
C GLY A 236 -6.96 -20.08 16.83
N LYS A 237 -8.07 -20.70 16.46
CA LYS A 237 -9.20 -20.06 15.78
C LYS A 237 -10.22 -19.37 16.68
N ASP A 238 -10.10 -19.55 17.99
CA ASP A 238 -11.12 -19.07 18.92
C ASP A 238 -11.18 -17.53 18.99
N VAL A 239 -12.42 -17.02 19.06
CA VAL A 239 -12.70 -15.60 19.32
C VAL A 239 -12.17 -15.19 20.68
N PHE A 240 -11.31 -14.17 20.69
CA PHE A 240 -10.66 -13.67 21.89
C PHE A 240 -11.46 -12.53 22.54
N CYS A 241 -12.03 -12.81 23.72
CA CYS A 241 -12.80 -11.83 24.48
C CYS A 241 -11.95 -11.12 25.54
N HIS A 242 -11.29 -10.03 25.14
CA HIS A 242 -10.40 -9.28 26.04
C HIS A 242 -11.15 -8.54 27.16
N SER A 243 -12.47 -8.33 27.07
CA SER A 243 -13.25 -7.71 28.16
C SER A 243 -13.33 -8.58 29.42
N LYS A 244 -12.92 -9.85 29.32
CA LYS A 244 -12.82 -10.77 30.47
C LYS A 244 -11.46 -10.66 31.18
N MET A 245 -10.52 -9.90 30.62
CA MET A 245 -9.21 -9.71 31.20
C MET A 245 -9.23 -8.60 32.25
N THR A 246 -8.37 -8.77 33.26
CA THR A 246 -8.05 -7.72 34.23
C THR A 246 -7.03 -6.75 33.64
N SER A 247 -6.90 -5.56 34.24
CA SER A 247 -5.91 -4.57 33.82
C SER A 247 -4.48 -5.11 33.94
N GLU A 248 -4.21 -5.93 34.94
CA GLU A 248 -2.91 -6.57 35.16
C GLU A 248 -2.58 -7.60 34.07
N GLN A 249 -3.59 -8.29 33.54
CA GLN A 249 -3.43 -9.25 32.45
C GLN A 249 -3.27 -8.58 31.08
N LEU A 250 -3.62 -7.30 30.94
CA LEU A 250 -3.46 -6.50 29.72
C LEU A 250 -2.11 -5.76 29.66
N ILE A 251 -1.22 -6.00 30.63
CA ILE A 251 0.13 -5.44 30.58
C ILE A 251 0.90 -6.19 29.49
N VAL A 252 1.29 -5.46 28.45
CA VAL A 252 2.16 -6.00 27.38
C VAL A 252 3.48 -6.46 28.01
N PRO A 253 3.89 -7.72 27.82
CA PRO A 253 5.18 -8.21 28.29
C PRO A 253 6.34 -7.39 27.71
N GLU A 254 7.41 -7.20 28.48
CA GLU A 254 8.54 -6.34 28.08
C GLU A 254 9.20 -6.85 26.78
N GLU A 255 9.27 -8.16 26.61
CA GLU A 255 9.77 -8.81 25.41
C GLU A 255 8.92 -8.53 24.16
N LEU A 256 7.62 -8.24 24.31
CA LEU A 256 6.72 -7.90 23.21
C LEU A 256 6.54 -6.39 23.03
N ALA A 257 7.04 -5.56 23.95
CA ALA A 257 6.76 -4.13 23.97
C ALA A 257 7.27 -3.39 22.72
N ASN A 258 8.28 -3.92 22.02
CA ASN A 258 8.79 -3.34 20.77
C ASN A 258 8.61 -4.27 19.57
N MET A 259 7.74 -5.28 19.71
CA MET A 259 7.47 -6.21 18.63
C MET A 259 6.17 -5.85 17.91
N SER A 260 6.18 -6.01 16.60
CA SER A 260 4.95 -6.07 15.82
C SER A 260 4.30 -7.44 15.99
N ILE A 261 2.99 -7.51 15.84
CA ILE A 261 2.24 -8.76 15.94
C ILE A 261 1.59 -9.04 14.60
N MET A 262 1.90 -10.20 14.01
CA MET A 262 1.24 -10.71 12.80
C MET A 262 0.17 -11.70 13.22
N VAL A 263 -1.11 -11.42 12.95
CA VAL A 263 -2.23 -12.26 13.39
C VAL A 263 -3.02 -12.76 12.19
N SER A 264 -3.02 -14.07 11.97
CA SER A 264 -3.88 -14.69 10.96
C SER A 264 -5.35 -14.59 11.36
N HIS A 265 -6.22 -14.27 10.39
CA HIS A 265 -7.67 -14.06 10.58
C HIS A 265 -8.00 -13.09 11.72
N PHE A 266 -7.21 -12.02 11.89
CA PHE A 266 -7.29 -11.13 13.04
C PHE A 266 -8.72 -10.66 13.36
N ARG A 267 -9.43 -10.17 12.34
CA ARG A 267 -10.79 -9.61 12.46
C ARG A 267 -11.81 -10.65 12.90
N GLU A 268 -11.75 -11.87 12.37
CA GLU A 268 -12.63 -13.00 12.76
C GLU A 268 -12.48 -13.36 14.24
N ARG A 269 -11.31 -13.10 14.81
CA ARG A 269 -10.97 -13.44 16.19
C ARG A 269 -11.36 -12.36 17.19
N LEU A 270 -11.89 -11.21 16.75
CA LEU A 270 -12.31 -10.12 17.62
C LEU A 270 -13.70 -10.36 18.21
N CYS A 271 -13.82 -10.18 19.53
CA CYS A 271 -15.09 -10.34 20.21
C CYS A 271 -15.99 -9.11 20.05
N LYS A 272 -17.25 -9.32 19.62
CA LYS A 272 -18.25 -8.26 19.42
C LYS A 272 -19.15 -8.01 20.66
N CYS A 273 -18.70 -8.36 21.87
CA CYS A 273 -19.48 -8.10 23.09
C CYS A 273 -19.42 -6.61 23.49
N SER A 274 -20.40 -6.12 24.25
CA SER A 274 -20.47 -4.70 24.64
C SER A 274 -19.22 -4.19 25.39
N GLY A 275 -18.54 -5.07 26.14
CA GLY A 275 -17.29 -4.73 26.82
C GLY A 275 -16.13 -4.53 25.85
N CYS A 276 -16.00 -5.40 24.85
CA CYS A 276 -14.96 -5.33 23.83
C CYS A 276 -15.20 -4.16 22.87
N THR A 277 -16.42 -4.03 22.34
CA THR A 277 -16.79 -2.94 21.43
C THR A 277 -16.53 -1.56 22.02
N ARG A 278 -16.79 -1.37 23.32
CA ARG A 278 -16.48 -0.10 24.00
C ARG A 278 -14.97 0.20 24.02
N VAL A 279 -14.11 -0.81 24.12
CA VAL A 279 -12.65 -0.59 24.07
C VAL A 279 -12.22 -0.23 22.66
N TYR A 280 -12.78 -0.87 21.63
CA TYR A 280 -12.47 -0.50 20.24
C TYR A 280 -12.87 0.95 19.95
N ASP A 281 -14.07 1.36 20.35
CA ASP A 281 -14.55 2.75 20.25
C ASP A 281 -13.63 3.73 21.01
N LEU A 282 -13.28 3.44 22.26
CA LEU A 282 -12.37 4.28 23.06
C LEU A 282 -10.94 4.34 22.51
N ALA A 283 -10.52 3.34 21.72
CA ALA A 283 -9.21 3.28 21.09
C ALA A 283 -9.24 3.79 19.63
N ASP A 284 -10.36 4.33 19.17
CA ASP A 284 -10.61 4.75 17.78
C ASP A 284 -10.26 3.63 16.78
N CYS A 285 -10.65 2.39 17.10
CA CYS A 285 -10.43 1.21 16.28
C CYS A 285 -11.67 0.33 16.05
N GLU A 286 -12.86 0.90 16.16
CA GLU A 286 -14.14 0.24 15.91
C GLU A 286 -14.29 -0.32 14.49
N PHE A 287 -13.54 0.23 13.53
CA PHE A 287 -13.45 -0.23 12.15
C PHE A 287 -12.92 -1.66 11.99
N LEU A 288 -12.21 -2.18 12.99
CA LEU A 288 -11.76 -3.58 13.00
C LEU A 288 -12.94 -4.57 13.00
N LEU A 289 -14.14 -4.11 13.31
CA LEU A 289 -15.36 -4.91 13.29
C LEU A 289 -16.17 -4.74 11.98
N ASP A 290 -15.73 -3.87 11.09
CA ASP A 290 -16.38 -3.55 9.82
C ASP A 290 -15.81 -4.43 8.70
N ASP A 291 -16.61 -5.37 8.23
CA ASP A 291 -16.19 -6.33 7.21
C ASP A 291 -15.94 -5.65 5.84
N GLU A 292 -16.50 -4.44 5.60
CA GLU A 292 -16.26 -3.67 4.37
C GLU A 292 -14.89 -2.97 4.35
N ASP A 293 -14.25 -2.77 5.52
CA ASP A 293 -12.91 -2.21 5.66
C ASP A 293 -11.82 -3.30 5.64
N ASP A 294 -12.12 -4.50 5.16
CA ASP A 294 -11.17 -5.61 5.15
C ASP A 294 -10.35 -5.66 3.85
N MET A 295 -9.05 -5.90 3.98
CA MET A 295 -8.13 -5.98 2.84
C MET A 295 -8.48 -7.14 1.91
N ALA A 296 -8.76 -8.31 2.48
CA ALA A 296 -9.14 -9.49 1.70
C ALA A 296 -10.43 -9.22 0.90
N THR A 297 -11.40 -8.52 1.50
CA THR A 297 -12.63 -8.09 0.81
C THR A 297 -12.33 -7.15 -0.35
N PHE A 298 -11.46 -6.15 -0.15
CA PHE A 298 -11.07 -5.21 -1.21
C PHE A 298 -10.40 -5.93 -2.40
N GLU A 299 -9.46 -6.83 -2.13
CA GLU A 299 -8.78 -7.61 -3.16
C GLU A 299 -9.74 -8.56 -3.89
N ASP A 300 -10.66 -9.20 -3.17
CA ASP A 300 -11.66 -10.09 -3.76
C ASP A 300 -12.64 -9.36 -4.67
N GLU A 301 -13.04 -8.14 -4.31
CA GLU A 301 -13.84 -7.28 -5.19
C GLU A 301 -13.06 -6.92 -6.46
N ALA A 302 -11.77 -6.60 -6.33
CA ALA A 302 -10.90 -6.31 -7.45
C ALA A 302 -10.77 -7.51 -8.40
N ARG A 303 -10.48 -8.71 -7.84
CA ARG A 303 -10.43 -9.99 -8.59
C ARG A 303 -11.75 -10.29 -9.32
N LYS A 304 -12.88 -10.13 -8.65
CA LYS A 304 -14.22 -10.35 -9.25
C LYS A 304 -14.50 -9.36 -10.39
N LYS A 305 -14.12 -8.09 -10.23
CA LYS A 305 -14.33 -7.08 -11.27
C LYS A 305 -13.46 -7.34 -12.49
N VAL A 306 -12.18 -7.62 -12.30
CA VAL A 306 -11.26 -8.00 -13.39
C VAL A 306 -11.77 -9.23 -14.13
N ALA A 307 -12.16 -10.29 -13.41
CA ALA A 307 -12.72 -11.50 -14.01
C ALA A 307 -14.01 -11.24 -14.80
N SER A 308 -14.81 -10.22 -14.41
CA SER A 308 -16.03 -9.84 -15.12
C SER A 308 -15.78 -9.01 -16.39
N GLU A 309 -14.63 -8.33 -16.47
CA GLU A 309 -14.23 -7.47 -17.59
C GLU A 309 -13.33 -8.20 -18.60
N GLN A 310 -12.75 -9.33 -18.21
CA GLN A 310 -12.00 -10.21 -19.13
C GLN A 310 -12.91 -10.70 -20.26
N LYS A 311 -12.56 -10.33 -21.49
CA LYS A 311 -13.24 -10.78 -22.70
C LYS A 311 -13.02 -12.26 -22.87
N THR A 312 -14.08 -13.00 -23.20
CA THR A 312 -13.93 -14.41 -23.57
C THR A 312 -13.13 -14.53 -24.88
N GLU A 313 -12.43 -15.65 -25.10
CA GLU A 313 -11.73 -15.90 -26.39
C GLU A 313 -12.64 -15.66 -27.61
N GLY A 314 -13.92 -16.02 -27.48
CA GLY A 314 -14.91 -15.79 -28.53
C GLY A 314 -15.25 -14.31 -28.76
N GLU A 315 -15.15 -13.47 -27.74
CA GLU A 315 -15.33 -12.01 -27.84
C GLU A 315 -14.11 -11.34 -28.45
N GLU A 316 -12.92 -11.73 -28.00
CA GLU A 316 -11.65 -11.27 -28.60
C GLU A 316 -11.59 -11.65 -30.08
N MET A 317 -11.95 -12.89 -30.42
CA MET A 317 -12.04 -13.34 -31.82
C MET A 317 -13.06 -12.50 -32.61
N ARG A 318 -14.22 -12.18 -32.03
CA ARG A 318 -15.24 -11.35 -32.71
C ARG A 318 -14.75 -9.93 -32.93
N GLU A 319 -14.01 -9.36 -31.99
CA GLU A 319 -13.43 -8.02 -32.09
C GLU A 319 -12.30 -7.97 -33.11
N LEU A 320 -11.38 -8.93 -33.08
CA LEU A 320 -10.34 -9.08 -34.09
C LEU A 320 -10.95 -9.24 -35.49
N VAL A 321 -12.00 -10.06 -35.64
CA VAL A 321 -12.73 -10.20 -36.91
C VAL A 321 -13.38 -8.88 -37.35
N LYS A 322 -13.86 -8.03 -36.43
CA LYS A 322 -14.38 -6.70 -36.77
C LYS A 322 -13.29 -5.77 -37.27
N GLU A 323 -12.10 -5.83 -36.69
CA GLU A 323 -10.99 -4.93 -37.03
C GLU A 323 -10.26 -5.35 -38.32
N VAL A 324 -9.91 -6.63 -38.44
CA VAL A 324 -9.05 -7.13 -39.54
C VAL A 324 -9.77 -8.05 -40.51
N GLY A 325 -11.06 -8.30 -40.31
CA GLY A 325 -11.86 -9.23 -41.12
C GLY A 325 -11.57 -10.70 -40.81
N MET A 326 -12.45 -11.60 -41.28
CA MET A 326 -12.29 -13.05 -41.05
C MET A 326 -10.97 -13.62 -41.59
N ASP A 327 -10.53 -13.19 -42.77
CA ASP A 327 -9.29 -13.69 -43.37
C ASP A 327 -8.05 -13.20 -42.60
N GLY A 328 -8.06 -11.95 -42.13
CA GLY A 328 -6.98 -11.40 -41.29
C GLY A 328 -6.89 -12.11 -39.95
N ALA A 329 -8.02 -12.33 -39.28
CA ALA A 329 -8.09 -13.06 -38.02
C ALA A 329 -7.59 -14.50 -38.17
N ARG A 330 -7.94 -15.19 -39.26
CA ARG A 330 -7.44 -16.54 -39.55
C ARG A 330 -5.91 -16.59 -39.65
N VAL A 331 -5.31 -15.67 -40.40
CA VAL A 331 -3.85 -15.61 -40.55
C VAL A 331 -3.16 -15.36 -39.20
N PHE A 332 -3.74 -14.51 -38.37
CA PHE A 332 -3.26 -14.24 -37.01
C PHE A 332 -3.24 -15.51 -36.14
N TYR A 333 -4.37 -16.22 -36.03
CA TYR A 333 -4.44 -17.45 -35.23
C TYR A 333 -3.60 -18.60 -35.80
N GLU A 334 -3.51 -18.75 -37.13
CA GLU A 334 -2.58 -19.71 -37.75
C GLU A 334 -1.11 -19.41 -37.40
N GLY A 335 -0.77 -18.13 -37.20
CA GLY A 335 0.52 -17.69 -36.71
C GLY A 335 0.76 -18.11 -35.26
N ILE A 336 -0.21 -17.86 -34.37
CA ILE A 336 -0.13 -18.23 -32.96
C ILE A 336 0.04 -19.74 -32.78
N ILE A 337 -0.77 -20.55 -33.47
CA ILE A 337 -0.71 -22.03 -33.38
C ILE A 337 0.66 -22.58 -33.81
N LYS A 338 1.32 -21.93 -34.77
CA LYS A 338 2.67 -22.33 -35.22
C LYS A 338 3.76 -22.00 -34.20
N VAL A 339 3.59 -20.92 -33.44
CA VAL A 339 4.56 -20.47 -32.43
C VAL A 339 4.32 -21.18 -31.09
N TYR A 340 3.07 -21.43 -30.72
CA TYR A 340 2.66 -22.01 -29.44
C TYR A 340 1.73 -23.23 -29.63
N PRO A 341 2.26 -24.38 -30.09
CA PRO A 341 1.43 -25.55 -30.45
C PRO A 341 0.83 -26.32 -29.26
N LYS A 342 1.03 -25.86 -28.01
CA LYS A 342 0.61 -26.58 -26.79
C LYS A 342 -0.56 -25.94 -26.03
N GLN A 343 -1.07 -24.79 -26.47
CA GLN A 343 -2.13 -24.06 -25.76
C GLN A 343 -3.54 -24.25 -26.37
N PHE A 344 -3.70 -25.06 -27.43
CA PHE A 344 -4.98 -25.31 -28.09
C PHE A 344 -5.23 -26.79 -28.39
#